data_AF-A0A529K0S1-F1
#
_entry.id   AF-A0A529K0S1-F1
#
_cell.length_a   1.000
_cell.length_b   1.000
_cell.length_c   1.000
_cell.angle_alpha   90.00
_cell.angle_beta   90.00
_cell.angle_gamma   90.00
#
_symmetry.space_group_name_H-M   'P 1'
#
loop_
_entity.id
_entity.type
_entity.pdbx_description
1 polymer ?
#
loop_
_entity_poly.entity_id
_entity_poly.type
_entity_poly.pdbx_seq_one_letter_code
_entity_poly.pdbx_strand_id
1 'polypeptide(L)'
;VLIQELINNVAKAHGGFSVFAGVGERTREGNDLYHEFIESGVNKKGGGEGSKAALVYGQMNEPPGARARVGLTGLTVAEYFRDQGQDVLFFVDNIFR
;
A
#
# COMPACT_ATOMS: atom_id res chain seq x y z
N VAL A 1 -1.22 -11.30 -7.30
CA VAL A 1 -1.32 -11.30 -8.78
C VAL A 1 -2.25 -10.18 -9.27
N LEU A 2 -3.56 -10.22 -9.05
CA LEU A 2 -4.49 -9.18 -9.57
C LEU A 2 -4.28 -7.77 -8.96
N ILE A 3 -4.12 -7.65 -7.65
CA ILE A 3 -3.91 -6.35 -6.98
C ILE A 3 -2.57 -5.73 -7.41
N GLN A 4 -1.54 -6.56 -7.60
CA GLN A 4 -0.23 -6.14 -8.10
C GLN A 4 -0.32 -5.58 -9.53
N GLU A 5 -1.00 -6.29 -10.43
CA GLU A 5 -1.21 -5.83 -11.81
C GLU A 5 -2.04 -4.54 -11.87
N LEU A 6 -3.07 -4.42 -11.03
CA LEU A 6 -3.87 -3.20 -10.90
C LEU A 6 -3.02 -2.01 -10.43
N ILE A 7 -2.19 -2.21 -9.41
CA ILE A 7 -1.30 -1.15 -8.91
C ILE A 7 -0.28 -0.78 -9.99
N ASN A 8 0.36 -1.75 -10.63
CA ASN A 8 1.35 -1.49 -11.66
C ASN A 8 0.75 -0.75 -12.86
N ASN A 9 -0.44 -1.14 -13.33
CA ASN A 9 -1.09 -0.51 -14.47
C ASN A 9 -1.63 0.89 -14.12
N VAL A 10 -2.25 1.07 -12.95
CA VAL A 10 -2.80 2.36 -12.55
C VAL A 10 -1.69 3.33 -12.11
N ALA A 11 -0.66 2.89 -11.39
CA ALA A 11 0.46 3.76 -11.00
C ALA A 11 1.36 4.18 -12.18
N LYS A 12 1.40 3.38 -13.26
CA LYS A 12 2.10 3.76 -14.50
C LYS A 12 1.26 4.65 -15.42
N ALA A 13 -0.07 4.43 -15.48
CA ALA A 13 -0.95 5.18 -16.36
C ALA A 13 -1.49 6.48 -15.73
N HIS A 14 -1.73 6.49 -14.42
CA HIS A 14 -2.17 7.66 -13.67
C HIS A 14 -1.00 8.21 -12.85
N GLY A 15 -0.76 9.52 -12.94
CA GLY A 15 0.33 10.20 -12.23
C GLY A 15 0.14 10.31 -10.71
N GLY A 16 -0.95 9.75 -10.18
CA GLY A 16 -1.33 9.78 -8.76
C GLY A 16 -0.52 8.82 -7.88
N PHE A 17 -0.81 8.85 -6.58
CA PHE A 17 -0.15 8.00 -5.60
C PHE A 17 -1.03 6.79 -5.26
N SER A 18 -0.39 5.67 -4.92
CA SER A 18 -1.08 4.49 -4.39
C SER A 18 -0.80 4.34 -2.90
N VAL A 19 -1.79 3.92 -2.13
CA VAL A 19 -1.61 3.56 -0.71
C VAL A 19 -2.16 2.16 -0.52
N PHE A 20 -1.32 1.26 0.00
CA PHE A 20 -1.68 -0.12 0.31
C PHE A 20 -1.71 -0.32 1.82
N ALA A 21 -2.85 -0.75 2.34
CA ALA A 21 -3.05 -1.12 3.74
C ALA A 21 -3.23 -2.64 3.86
N GLY A 22 -2.16 -3.32 4.28
CA GLY A 22 -2.14 -4.74 4.60
C GLY A 22 -2.70 -5.01 6.00
N VAL A 23 -4.01 -5.21 6.11
CA VAL A 23 -4.77 -5.53 7.33
C VAL A 23 -4.78 -7.03 7.57
N GLY A 24 -3.91 -7.49 8.46
CA GLY A 24 -3.85 -8.88 8.89
C GLY A 24 -3.41 -9.85 7.81
N GLU A 25 -2.51 -9.41 6.92
CA GLU A 25 -1.95 -10.24 5.85
C GLU A 25 -0.80 -11.13 6.31
N ARG A 26 -0.40 -12.09 5.47
CA ARG A 26 0.78 -12.91 5.76
C ARG A 26 2.04 -12.08 5.53
N THR A 27 2.98 -12.16 6.47
CA THR A 27 4.28 -11.48 6.36
C THR A 27 5.02 -11.84 5.08
N ARG A 28 4.90 -13.09 4.63
CA ARG A 28 5.44 -13.55 3.34
C ARG A 28 4.86 -12.75 2.16
N GLU A 29 3.53 -12.60 2.10
CA GLU A 29 2.84 -11.90 1.01
C GLU A 29 3.21 -10.41 1.00
N GLY A 30 3.34 -9.78 2.18
CA GLY A 30 3.82 -8.41 2.29
C GLY A 30 5.28 -8.23 1.87
N ASN A 31 6.15 -9.19 2.17
CA ASN A 31 7.54 -9.18 1.73
C ASN A 31 7.66 -9.31 0.21
N ASP A 32 6.94 -10.27 -0.38
CA ASP A 32 6.93 -10.50 -1.83
C ASP A 32 6.44 -9.23 -2.56
N LEU A 33 5.36 -8.60 -2.07
CA LEU A 33 4.82 -7.35 -2.62
C LEU A 33 5.83 -6.19 -2.55
N TYR A 34 6.57 -6.06 -1.45
CA TYR A 34 7.58 -5.00 -1.29
C TYR A 34 8.72 -5.12 -2.32
N HIS A 35 9.23 -6.33 -2.52
CA HIS A 35 10.29 -6.58 -3.50
C HIS A 35 9.80 -6.37 -4.94
N GLU A 36 8.59 -6.82 -5.25
CA GLU A 36 7.99 -6.61 -6.55
C GLU A 36 7.79 -5.12 -6.88
N PHE A 37 7.44 -4.29 -5.91
CA PHE A 37 7.31 -2.84 -6.11
C PHE A 37 8.66 -2.18 -6.41
N ILE A 38 9.74 -2.72 -5.85
CA ILE A 38 11.10 -2.27 -6.16
C ILE A 38 11.49 -2.68 -7.57
N GLU A 39 11.25 -3.94 -7.93
CA GLU A 39 11.62 -4.50 -9.24
C GLU A 39 10.82 -3.90 -10.39
N SER A 40 9.53 -3.63 -10.18
CA SER A 40 8.64 -2.99 -11.16
C SER A 40 8.85 -1.48 -11.30
N GLY A 41 9.65 -0.88 -10.41
CA GLY A 41 9.96 0.55 -10.39
C GLY A 41 8.88 1.44 -9.78
N VAL A 42 7.84 0.86 -9.17
CA VAL A 42 6.80 1.60 -8.42
C VAL A 42 7.40 2.28 -7.21
N ASN A 43 8.27 1.59 -6.46
CA ASN A 43 9.00 2.14 -5.33
C ASN A 43 10.51 2.05 -5.53
N LYS A 44 11.23 2.98 -4.91
CA LYS A 44 12.70 2.88 -4.78
C LYS A 44 13.03 2.05 -3.55
N LYS A 45 14.12 1.28 -3.61
CA LYS A 45 14.59 0.49 -2.47
C LYS A 45 14.93 1.42 -1.31
N GLY A 46 14.33 1.19 -0.15
CA GLY A 46 14.46 2.07 1.01
C GLY A 46 13.50 3.28 1.00
N GLY A 47 12.62 3.38 -0.01
CA GLY A 47 11.66 4.47 -0.17
C GLY A 47 12.30 5.75 -0.70
N GLY A 48 11.59 6.87 -0.51
CA GLY A 48 12.07 8.21 -0.87
C GLY A 48 11.61 8.71 -2.24
N GLU A 49 12.30 9.74 -2.71
CA GLU A 49 11.95 10.47 -3.93
C GLU A 49 11.87 9.55 -5.16
N GLY A 50 10.78 9.68 -5.91
CA GLY A 50 10.47 8.82 -7.05
C GLY A 50 9.70 7.53 -6.70
N SER A 51 9.40 7.27 -5.44
CA SER A 51 8.45 6.22 -5.05
C SER A 51 7.01 6.70 -5.26
N LYS A 52 6.13 5.80 -5.72
CA LYS A 52 4.74 6.09 -6.07
C LYS A 52 3.72 5.37 -5.20
N ALA A 53 4.16 4.48 -4.31
CA ALA A 53 3.27 3.77 -3.40
C ALA A 53 3.73 3.84 -1.94
N ALA A 54 2.79 4.09 -1.03
CA ALA A 54 2.97 3.89 0.41
C ALA A 54 2.45 2.50 0.82
N LEU A 55 3.24 1.76 1.60
CA LEU A 55 2.86 0.45 2.14
C LEU A 55 2.69 0.55 3.65
N VAL A 56 1.51 0.20 4.15
CA VAL A 56 1.16 0.20 5.58
C VAL A 56 0.77 -1.21 5.97
N TYR A 57 1.49 -1.83 6.90
CA TYR A 57 1.31 -3.25 7.24
C TYR A 57 0.97 -3.46 8.71
N GLY A 58 -0.04 -4.29 8.96
CA GLY A 58 -0.41 -4.81 10.26
C GLY A 58 -0.62 -6.31 10.10
N GLN A 59 0.48 -7.06 10.12
CA GLN A 59 0.53 -8.47 9.71
C GLN A 59 -0.24 -9.39 10.66
N MET A 60 -0.52 -10.64 10.25
CA MET A 60 -1.26 -11.62 11.08
C MET A 60 -0.66 -11.87 12.46
N ASN A 61 0.66 -11.71 12.61
CA ASN A 61 1.38 -11.89 13.87
C ASN A 61 1.25 -10.69 14.83
N GLU A 62 0.64 -9.58 14.41
CA GLU A 62 0.39 -8.41 15.24
C GLU A 62 -0.86 -8.62 16.13
N PRO A 63 -0.89 -7.98 17.33
CA PRO A 63 -2.05 -8.07 18.22
C PRO A 63 -3.31 -7.51 17.54
N PRO A 64 -4.51 -8.00 17.91
CA PRO A 64 -5.76 -7.63 17.24
C PRO A 64 -6.03 -6.12 17.24
N GLY A 65 -5.60 -5.40 18.29
CA GLY A 65 -5.72 -3.94 18.34
C GLY A 65 -4.92 -3.21 17.26
N ALA A 66 -3.72 -3.70 16.92
CA ALA A 66 -2.91 -3.14 15.85
C ALA A 66 -3.56 -3.39 14.48
N ARG A 67 -4.07 -4.62 14.25
CA ARG A 67 -4.75 -4.98 13.00
C ARG A 67 -6.05 -4.19 12.80
N ALA A 68 -6.85 -4.00 13.85
CA ALA A 68 -8.09 -3.22 13.79
C ALA A 68 -7.89 -1.71 13.54
N ARG A 69 -6.65 -1.22 13.49
CA ARG A 69 -6.33 0.20 13.31
C ARG A 69 -5.45 0.46 12.10
N VAL A 70 -4.75 -0.54 11.56
CA VAL A 70 -3.83 -0.33 10.45
C VAL A 70 -4.52 0.16 9.17
N GLY A 71 -5.77 -0.24 8.94
CA GLY A 71 -6.57 0.29 7.84
C GLY A 71 -6.80 1.80 7.96
N LEU A 72 -7.01 2.30 9.18
CA LEU A 72 -7.14 3.75 9.43
C LEU A 72 -5.82 4.48 9.22
N THR A 73 -4.70 3.88 9.61
CA THR A 73 -3.37 4.45 9.29
C THR A 73 -3.17 4.60 7.79
N GLY A 74 -3.54 3.57 7.01
CA GLY A 74 -3.54 3.65 5.54
C GLY A 74 -4.47 4.73 5.01
N LEU A 75 -5.69 4.84 5.56
CA LEU A 75 -6.64 5.88 5.19
C LEU A 75 -6.07 7.27 5.44
N THR A 76 -5.48 7.54 6.61
CA THR A 76 -4.86 8.84 6.92
C THR A 76 -3.80 9.24 5.90
N VAL A 77 -2.97 8.30 5.45
CA VAL A 77 -1.96 8.56 4.41
C VAL A 77 -2.63 8.88 3.07
N ALA A 78 -3.69 8.15 2.71
CA ALA A 78 -4.43 8.40 1.47
C ALA A 78 -5.16 9.76 1.50
N GLU A 79 -5.78 10.10 2.62
CA GLU A 79 -6.46 11.38 2.82
C GLU A 79 -5.50 12.56 2.72
N TYR A 80 -4.29 12.43 3.26
CA TYR A 80 -3.27 13.46 3.10
C TYR A 80 -3.00 13.78 1.62
N PHE A 81 -2.78 12.77 0.77
CA PHE A 81 -2.54 12.99 -0.65
C PHE A 81 -3.78 13.52 -1.38
N ARG A 82 -4.98 13.05 -1.02
CA ARG A 82 -6.25 13.58 -1.53
C ARG A 82 -6.40 15.07 -1.22
N ASP A 83 -6.08 15.48 0.01
CA ASP A 83 -6.21 16.86 0.46
C ASP A 83 -5.15 17.79 -0.20
N GLN A 84 -4.06 17.21 -0.70
CA GLN A 84 -3.11 17.88 -1.60
C GLN A 84 -3.59 17.94 -3.07
N GLY A 85 -4.81 17.51 -3.36
CA GLY A 85 -5.42 17.50 -4.69
C GLY A 85 -4.90 16.42 -5.62
N GLN A 86 -4.31 15.34 -5.08
CA GLN A 86 -3.87 14.19 -5.88
C GLN A 86 -4.98 13.15 -5.99
N ASP A 87 -5.06 12.49 -7.14
CA ASP A 87 -5.83 11.25 -7.24
C ASP A 87 -5.08 10.14 -6.50
N VAL A 88 -5.78 9.46 -5.59
CA VAL A 88 -5.19 8.44 -4.73
C VAL A 88 -5.90 7.11 -4.92
N LEU A 89 -5.13 6.08 -5.21
CA LEU A 89 -5.64 4.72 -5.25
C LEU A 89 -5.37 4.04 -3.91
N PHE A 90 -6.43 3.81 -3.14
CA PHE A 90 -6.34 3.21 -1.82
C PHE A 90 -6.76 1.74 -1.84
N PHE A 91 -5.84 0.83 -1.53
CA PHE A 91 -6.06 -0.60 -1.42
C PHE A 91 -6.07 -1.03 0.03
N VAL A 92 -7.08 -1.79 0.42
CA VAL A 92 -7.16 -2.44 1.74
C VAL A 92 -7.24 -3.95 1.54
N ASP A 93 -6.22 -4.65 2.03
CA ASP A 93 -6.13 -6.10 1.95
C ASP A 93 -5.81 -6.66 3.34
N ASN A 94 -6.71 -7.32 4.08
CA ASN A 94 -8.10 -7.63 3.73
C ASN A 94 -9.08 -6.88 4.63
N ILE A 95 -10.04 -6.17 4.04
CA ILE A 95 -11.04 -5.36 4.76
C ILE A 95 -11.95 -6.16 5.71
N PHE A 96 -12.04 -7.49 5.53
CA PHE A 96 -12.78 -8.35 6.44
C PHE A 96 -12.10 -8.53 7.81
N ARG A 97 -10.79 -8.26 7.90
CA ARG A 97 -9.99 -8.45 9.13
C ARG A 97 -9.99 -7.22 10.02
#